data_AF-A0A966SK80-F1
#
_entry.id   AF-A0A966SK80-F1
#
_cell.length_a   1.000
_cell.length_b   1.000
_cell.length_c   1.000
_cell.angle_alpha   90.00
_cell.angle_beta   90.00
_cell.angle_gamma   90.00
#
_symmetry.space_group_name_H-M   'P 1'
#
loop_
_entity.id
_entity.type
_entity.pdbx_description
1 polymer ?
#
loop_
_entity_poly.entity_id
_entity_poly.type
_entity_poly.pdbx_seq_one_letter_code
_entity_poly.pdbx_strand_id
1 'polypeptide(L)'
;MVLADEVNANFRIRGRALVDKVNGIRIEKLEDLIRAFENPANGQHVLEFMPKNTFECLERAEADKANANILKTYGIPKDRRL
;
A
#
# COMPACT_ATOMS: atom_id res chain seq x y z
N MET A 1 0.02 11.90 -1.91
CA MET A 1 -1.30 12.04 -1.27
C MET A 1 -1.98 10.69 -1.42
N VAL A 2 -2.63 10.18 -0.38
CA VAL A 2 -3.39 8.93 -0.45
C VAL A 2 -4.78 9.22 -1.04
N LEU A 3 -5.22 8.41 -2.00
CA LEU A 3 -6.57 8.49 -2.58
C LEU A 3 -7.55 7.91 -1.58
N ALA A 4 -8.54 8.68 -1.15
CA ALA A 4 -9.42 8.28 -0.06
C ALA A 4 -10.39 7.18 -0.53
N ASP A 5 -10.44 6.09 0.23
CA ASP A 5 -11.39 4.99 0.03
C ASP A 5 -11.67 4.33 1.38
N GLU A 6 -12.78 3.61 1.50
CA GLU A 6 -13.15 2.89 2.73
C GLU A 6 -12.03 1.96 3.20
N VAL A 7 -11.35 1.30 2.25
CA VAL A 7 -10.25 0.36 2.56
C VAL A 7 -9.04 1.03 3.21
N ASN A 8 -8.87 2.35 3.05
CA ASN A 8 -7.78 3.14 3.64
C ASN A 8 -8.29 4.22 4.60
N ALA A 9 -9.52 4.13 5.09
CA ALA A 9 -10.10 5.10 6.01
C ALA A 9 -9.26 5.24 7.30
N ASN A 10 -8.75 4.12 7.81
CA ASN A 10 -7.94 4.05 9.03
C ASN A 10 -6.45 4.41 8.81
N PHE A 11 -6.02 4.61 7.57
CA PHE A 11 -4.63 4.91 7.24
C PHE A 11 -4.27 6.31 7.73
N ARG A 12 -3.34 6.41 8.68
CA ARG A 12 -2.95 7.70 9.28
C ARG A 12 -1.94 8.42 8.41
N ILE A 13 -1.14 7.68 7.66
CA ILE A 13 -0.19 8.23 6.70
C ILE A 13 -0.95 8.80 5.49
N ARG A 14 -0.98 10.13 5.36
CA ARG A 14 -1.64 10.83 4.23
C ARG A 14 -0.68 11.24 3.11
N GLY A 15 0.63 11.14 3.34
CA GLY A 15 1.67 11.38 2.34
C GLY A 15 3.00 11.81 2.96
N ARG A 16 4.04 11.92 2.11
CA ARG A 16 5.41 12.31 2.50
C ARG A 16 6.03 11.41 3.58
N ALA A 17 5.67 10.12 3.60
CA ALA A 17 6.29 9.11 4.43
C ALA A 17 7.21 8.23 3.60
N LEU A 18 8.32 7.79 4.19
CA LEU A 18 9.25 6.86 3.57
C LEU A 18 8.89 5.44 4.02
N VAL A 19 8.65 4.54 3.07
CA VAL A 19 8.40 3.11 3.34
C VAL A 19 9.74 2.43 3.59
N ASP A 20 9.87 1.75 4.74
CA ASP A 20 11.07 0.96 5.09
C ASP A 20 10.92 -0.49 4.63
N LYS A 21 9.77 -1.08 4.96
CA LYS A 21 9.46 -2.49 4.69
C LYS A 21 8.01 -2.66 4.33
N VAL A 22 7.74 -3.66 3.51
CA VAL A 22 6.38 -4.16 3.26
C VAL A 22 6.39 -5.67 3.47
N ASN A 23 5.47 -6.17 4.28
CA ASN A 23 5.37 -7.59 4.64
C ASN A 23 6.69 -8.19 5.14
N GLY A 24 7.50 -7.39 5.86
CA GLY A 24 8.82 -7.79 6.37
C GLY A 24 9.97 -7.69 5.35
N ILE A 25 9.69 -7.39 4.08
CA ILE A 25 10.69 -7.23 3.02
C ILE A 25 11.15 -5.77 2.98
N ARG A 26 12.46 -5.54 3.09
CA ARG A 26 13.11 -4.22 2.95
C ARG A 26 12.91 -3.68 1.54
N ILE A 27 12.48 -2.43 1.44
CA ILE A 27 12.24 -1.76 0.15
C ILE A 27 13.41 -0.82 -0.14
N GLU A 28 14.16 -1.10 -1.20
CA GLU A 28 15.25 -0.23 -1.67
C GLU A 28 14.92 0.43 -3.01
N LYS A 29 14.05 -0.19 -3.80
CA LYS A 29 13.56 0.32 -5.10
C LYS A 29 12.08 -0.01 -5.33
N LEU A 30 11.49 0.61 -6.34
CA LEU A 30 10.06 0.49 -6.65
C LEU A 30 9.66 -0.95 -7.02
N GLU A 31 10.56 -1.70 -7.64
CA GLU A 31 10.35 -3.10 -8.02
C GLU A 31 10.26 -4.03 -6.80
N ASP A 32 10.92 -3.67 -5.70
CA ASP A 32 10.84 -4.46 -4.46
C ASP A 32 9.44 -4.37 -3.85
N LEU A 33 8.73 -3.25 -4.05
CA LEU A 33 7.34 -3.12 -3.59
C LEU A 33 6.45 -4.16 -4.24
N ILE A 34 6.53 -4.36 -5.57
CA ILE A 34 5.70 -5.38 -6.24
C ILE A 34 5.92 -6.76 -5.61
N ARG A 35 7.19 -7.15 -5.45
CA ARG A 35 7.56 -8.43 -4.85
C ARG A 35 7.08 -8.54 -3.41
N ALA A 36 7.16 -7.45 -2.66
CA ALA A 36 6.70 -7.43 -1.27
C ALA A 36 5.18 -7.61 -1.15
N PHE A 37 4.40 -7.11 -2.11
CA PHE A 37 2.95 -7.31 -2.16
C PHE A 37 2.54 -8.73 -2.61
N GLU A 38 3.43 -9.49 -3.26
CA GLU A 38 3.16 -10.87 -3.69
C GLU A 38 3.14 -11.89 -2.53
N ASN A 39 3.88 -11.64 -1.44
CA ASN A 39 3.98 -12.54 -0.28
C ASN A 39 3.50 -11.87 1.02
N PRO A 40 2.18 -11.74 1.25
CA PRO A 40 1.65 -11.26 2.52
C PRO A 40 1.75 -12.33 3.61
N ALA A 41 2.13 -11.93 4.83
CA ALA A 41 2.34 -12.87 5.92
C ALA A 41 1.03 -13.50 6.46
N ASN A 42 -0.10 -12.78 6.44
CA ASN A 42 -1.36 -13.20 7.10
C ASN A 42 -2.64 -12.64 6.44
N GLY A 43 -2.69 -12.56 5.10
CA GLY A 43 -3.85 -11.97 4.38
C GLY A 43 -3.93 -10.44 4.44
N GLN A 44 -3.04 -9.82 5.22
CA GLN A 44 -2.89 -8.36 5.32
C GLN A 44 -1.58 -7.91 4.70
N HIS A 45 -1.61 -6.71 4.13
CA HIS A 45 -0.42 -5.96 3.76
C HIS A 45 -0.01 -5.08 4.93
N VAL A 46 1.20 -5.30 5.44
CA VAL A 46 1.78 -4.50 6.52
C VAL A 46 2.85 -3.60 5.91
N LEU A 47 2.68 -2.29 6.05
CA LEU A 47 3.62 -1.28 5.57
C LEU A 47 4.28 -0.61 6.76
N GLU A 48 5.60 -0.70 6.87
CA GLU A 48 6.41 -0.04 7.90
C GLU A 48 7.04 1.23 7.33
N PHE A 49 7.04 2.31 8.11
CA PHE A 49 7.49 3.63 7.70
C PHE A 49 8.57 4.21 8.62
N MET A 50 9.52 4.92 8.01
CA MET A 50 10.56 5.69 8.70
C MET A 50 10.11 7.12 9.02
N PRO A 51 10.70 7.79 10.04
CA PRO A 51 11.75 7.28 10.94
C PRO A 51 11.23 6.65 12.24
N LYS A 52 9.92 6.69 12.48
CA LYS A 52 9.32 6.29 13.76
C LYS A 52 8.94 4.82 13.85
N ASN A 53 9.32 3.99 12.86
CA ASN A 53 8.88 2.59 12.70
C ASN A 53 7.37 2.43 12.89
N THR A 54 6.60 3.41 12.42
CA THR A 54 5.14 3.32 12.42
C THR A 54 4.73 2.33 11.36
N PHE A 55 3.74 1.48 11.64
CA PHE A 55 3.21 0.56 10.66
C PHE A 55 1.74 0.85 10.39
N GLU A 56 1.30 0.49 9.19
CA GLU A 56 -0.09 0.52 8.78
C GLU A 56 -0.45 -0.84 8.15
N CYS A 57 -1.68 -1.28 8.35
CA CYS A 57 -2.17 -2.55 7.83
C CYS A 57 -3.35 -2.32 6.88
N LEU A 58 -3.35 -3.04 5.75
CA LEU A 58 -4.46 -3.10 4.80
C LEU A 58 -4.88 -4.55 4.61
N GLU A 59 -6.18 -4.79 4.56
CA GLU A 59 -6.69 -6.11 4.19
C GLU A 59 -6.53 -6.33 2.69
N ARG A 60 -5.79 -7.38 2.29
CA ARG A 60 -5.46 -7.60 0.88
C ARG A 60 -6.70 -7.81 0.04
N ALA A 61 -7.60 -8.67 0.48
CA ALA A 61 -8.78 -9.04 -0.30
C ALA A 61 -9.66 -7.83 -0.59
N GLU A 62 -9.81 -6.93 0.38
CA GLU A 62 -10.58 -5.70 0.20
C GLU A 62 -9.83 -4.67 -0.64
N ALA A 63 -8.50 -4.55 -0.48
CA ALA A 63 -7.68 -3.69 -1.32
C ALA A 63 -7.72 -4.11 -2.80
N ASP A 64 -7.60 -5.41 -3.09
CA ASP A 64 -7.66 -5.96 -4.45
C ASP A 64 -9.03 -5.70 -5.10
N LYS A 65 -10.13 -5.86 -4.35
CA LYS A 65 -11.49 -5.56 -4.82
C LYS A 65 -11.70 -4.06 -5.06
N ALA A 66 -11.23 -3.22 -4.15
CA ALA A 66 -11.43 -1.78 -4.22
C ALA A 66 -10.56 -1.11 -5.30
N ASN A 67 -9.42 -1.70 -5.66
CA ASN A 67 -8.46 -1.10 -6.60
C ASN A 67 -9.12 -0.65 -7.92
N ALA A 68 -9.92 -1.52 -8.55
CA ALA A 68 -10.61 -1.20 -9.80
C ALA A 68 -11.57 0.01 -9.65
N ASN A 69 -12.28 0.07 -8.53
CA ASN A 69 -13.21 1.16 -8.22
C ASN A 69 -12.47 2.47 -7.94
N ILE A 70 -11.38 2.42 -7.16
CA ILE A 70 -10.53 3.59 -6.85
C ILE A 70 -9.96 4.18 -8.14
N LEU A 71 -9.40 3.35 -9.03
CA LEU A 71 -8.86 3.81 -10.31
C LEU A 71 -9.93 4.53 -11.15
N LYS A 72 -11.14 3.98 -11.20
CA LYS A 72 -12.28 4.58 -11.91
C LYS A 72 -12.70 5.92 -11.29
N THR A 73 -12.85 5.97 -9.97
CA THR A 73 -13.28 7.16 -9.22
C THR A 73 -12.32 8.33 -9.41
N TYR A 74 -11.02 8.05 -9.44
CA TYR A 74 -9.97 9.06 -9.56
C TYR A 74 -9.44 9.24 -10.99
N GLY A 75 -10.01 8.57 -11.98
CA GLY A 75 -9.64 8.73 -13.40
C GLY A 75 -8.22 8.25 -13.73
N ILE A 76 -7.72 7.24 -13.01
CA ILE A 76 -6.36 6.71 -13.20
C ILE A 76 -6.40 5.53 -14.17
N PRO A 77 -5.68 5.58 -15.30
CA PRO A 77 -5.79 4.56 -16.35
C PRO A 77 -5.13 3.22 -15.98
N LYS A 78 -4.07 3.24 -15.16
CA LYS A 78 -3.33 2.06 -14.70
C LYS A 78 -2.73 2.31 -13.32
N ASP A 79 -2.69 1.25 -12.51
CA ASP A 79 -2.11 1.24 -11.16
C ASP A 79 -0.57 1.27 -11.17
N ARG A 80 0.07 0.85 -12.27
CA ARG A 80 1.53 0.79 -12.40
C ARG A 80 2.03 1.50 -13.67
N ARG A 81 3.17 2.18 -13.56
CA ARG A 81 3.93 2.75 -14.67
C ARG A 81 5.41 2.34 -14.54
N LEU A 82 5.62 1.03 -14.60
CA LEU A 82 6.93 0.39 -14.60
C LEU A 82 7.27 -0.10 -16.01
#